data_AF-A0A534VFK6-F1
#
_entry.id   AF-A0A534VFK6-F1
#
_cell.length_a   1.000
_cell.length_b   1.000
_cell.length_c   1.000
_cell.angle_alpha   90.00
_cell.angle_beta   90.00
_cell.angle_gamma   90.00
#
_symmetry.space_group_name_H-M   'P 1'
#
loop_
_entity.id
_entity.type
_entity.pdbx_description
1 polymer ?
#
loop_
_entity_poly.entity_id
_entity_poly.type
_entity_poly.pdbx_seq_one_letter_code
_entity_poly.pdbx_strand_id
1 'polypeptide(L)' 'MMPMNTNSILDKEYDQDLFESVTEEEIIYLWRSIKGRGISEDEAWHAVVTGLALDMAFAKTKACKQTEH' A
#
# COMPACT_ATOMS: atom_id res chain seq x y z
N MET A 1 -7.16 -39.99 4.64
CA MET A 1 -7.21 -39.12 3.45
C MET A 1 -7.34 -37.70 3.96
N MET A 2 -6.30 -36.87 3.85
CA MET A 2 -6.30 -35.52 4.43
C MET A 2 -7.15 -34.57 3.56
N PRO A 3 -7.92 -33.64 4.15
CA PRO A 3 -8.60 -32.62 3.37
C PRO A 3 -7.55 -31.67 2.77
N MET A 4 -7.54 -31.55 1.45
CA MET A 4 -6.71 -30.58 0.74
C MET A 4 -7.26 -29.18 1.03
N ASN A 5 -6.55 -28.43 1.89
CA ASN A 5 -6.81 -27.01 2.11
C ASN A 5 -6.48 -26.23 0.82
N THR A 6 -7.51 -25.84 0.09
CA THR A 6 -7.44 -24.97 -1.11
C THR A 6 -7.10 -23.51 -0.78
N ASN A 7 -6.97 -23.15 0.50
CA ASN A 7 -6.72 -21.78 0.94
C ASN A 7 -5.32 -21.25 0.58
N SER A 8 -4.34 -22.12 0.33
CA SER A 8 -2.96 -21.69 0.03
C SER A 8 -2.77 -21.11 -1.38
N ILE A 9 -3.75 -21.26 -2.27
CA ILE A 9 -3.69 -20.75 -3.65
C ILE A 9 -4.24 -19.31 -3.70
N LEU A 10 -5.30 -19.04 -2.93
CA LEU A 10 -5.89 -17.70 -2.84
C LEU A 10 -5.02 -16.72 -2.02
N ASP A 11 -4.31 -17.21 -1.00
CA ASP A 11 -3.36 -16.36 -0.23
C ASP A 11 -2.19 -15.84 -1.08
N LYS A 12 -1.89 -16.46 -2.23
CA LYS A 12 -0.80 -16.02 -3.12
C LYS A 12 -1.22 -14.96 -4.14
N GLU A 13 -2.49 -14.89 -4.52
CA GLU A 13 -2.98 -13.89 -5.47
C GLU A 13 -3.23 -12.53 -4.79
N TYR A 14 -3.71 -12.53 -3.54
CA TYR A 14 -4.06 -11.26 -2.86
C TYR A 14 -2.87 -10.49 -2.28
N ASP A 15 -1.70 -11.11 -2.12
CA ASP A 15 -0.47 -10.47 -1.60
C ASP A 15 0.33 -9.75 -2.71
N GLN A 16 -0.05 -9.91 -3.98
CA GLN A 16 0.62 -9.30 -5.14
C GLN A 16 0.00 -7.98 -5.61
N ASP A 17 -1.30 -7.75 -5.40
CA ASP A 17 -2.00 -6.70 -6.16
C ASP A 17 -2.12 -5.33 -5.48
N LEU A 18 -1.84 -5.19 -4.17
CA LEU A 18 -2.13 -3.91 -3.49
C LEU A 18 -1.02 -2.85 -3.66
N PHE A 19 0.18 -3.25 -4.12
CA PHE A 19 1.33 -2.35 -4.34
C PHE A 19 2.25 -2.76 -5.50
N GLU A 20 1.77 -3.51 -6.50
CA GLU A 20 2.66 -4.06 -7.53
C GLU A 20 3.40 -2.99 -8.36
N SER A 21 2.87 -1.76 -8.46
CA SER A 21 3.69 -0.57 -8.73
C SER A 21 2.88 0.71 -8.52
N VAL A 22 3.35 1.60 -7.63
CA VAL A 22 2.96 3.01 -7.69
C VAL A 22 3.69 3.61 -8.88
N THR A 23 2.93 4.17 -9.83
CA THR A 23 3.47 4.69 -11.09
C THR A 23 4.08 6.08 -10.90
N GLU A 24 4.98 6.48 -11.80
CA GLU A 24 5.55 7.82 -11.79
C GLU A 24 4.45 8.89 -11.97
N GLU A 25 3.45 8.61 -12.80
CA GLU A 25 2.32 9.49 -13.06
C GLU A 25 1.50 9.75 -11.79
N GLU A 26 1.27 8.72 -10.96
CA GLU A 26 0.58 8.85 -9.68
C GLU A 26 1.39 9.65 -8.67
N ILE A 27 2.71 9.46 -8.62
CA ILE A 27 3.62 10.26 -7.77
C ILE A 27 3.58 11.73 -8.19
N ILE A 28 3.66 12.00 -9.49
CA ILE A 28 3.58 13.36 -10.05
C ILE A 28 2.23 13.98 -9.74
N TYR A 29 1.14 13.23 -9.87
CA TYR A 29 -0.21 13.69 -9.55
C TYR A 29 -0.33 14.05 -8.07
N LEU A 30 0.08 13.15 -7.16
CA LEU A 30 0.05 13.38 -5.72
C LEU A 30 0.87 14.62 -5.33
N TRP A 31 2.11 14.73 -5.81
CA TRP A 31 2.97 15.87 -5.55
C TRP A 31 2.35 17.18 -6.04
N ARG A 32 1.82 17.22 -7.28
CA ARG A 32 1.13 18.41 -7.82
C ARG A 32 -0.13 18.76 -7.04
N SER A 33 -0.84 17.77 -6.50
CA SER A 33 -2.10 18.01 -5.78
C SER A 33 -1.90 18.75 -4.45
N ILE A 34 -0.73 18.58 -3.82
CA ILE A 34 -0.39 19.17 -2.51
C ILE A 34 0.62 20.32 -2.60
N LYS A 35 1.47 20.35 -3.64
CA LYS A 35 2.43 21.43 -3.88
C LYS A 35 1.70 22.77 -4.03
N GLY A 36 2.23 23.81 -3.40
CA GLY A 36 1.68 25.17 -3.51
C GLY A 36 0.47 25.43 -2.61
N ARG A 37 0.02 24.45 -1.80
CA ARG A 37 -1.00 24.64 -0.76
C ARG A 37 -0.41 25.14 0.56
N GLY A 38 0.58 26.02 0.49
CA GLY A 38 1.27 26.57 1.68
C GLY A 38 2.39 25.67 2.22
N ILE A 39 2.79 24.64 1.49
CA ILE A 39 3.95 23.80 1.78
C ILE A 39 5.01 23.95 0.67
N SER A 40 6.28 23.83 1.05
CA SER A 40 7.42 23.83 0.13
C SER A 40 7.46 22.58 -0.75
N GLU A 41 8.28 22.63 -1.80
CA GLU A 41 8.45 21.48 -2.72
C GLU A 41 9.03 20.26 -2.02
N ASP A 42 9.96 20.49 -1.08
CA ASP A 42 10.60 19.46 -0.28
C ASP A 42 9.62 18.81 0.71
N GLU A 43 8.80 19.64 1.39
CA GLU A 43 7.75 19.14 2.27
C GLU A 43 6.69 18.33 1.51
N ALA A 44 6.30 18.78 0.31
CA ALA A 44 5.40 18.03 -0.56
C ALA A 44 6.01 16.69 -0.97
N TRP A 45 7.29 16.67 -1.34
CA TRP A 45 8.01 15.44 -1.68
C TRP A 45 8.08 14.47 -0.49
N HIS A 46 8.46 14.97 0.69
CA HIS A 46 8.51 14.19 1.92
C HIS A 46 7.15 13.61 2.31
N ALA A 47 6.07 14.37 2.17
CA ALA A 47 4.72 13.89 2.45
C ALA A 47 4.33 12.71 1.54
N VAL A 48 4.63 12.81 0.24
CA VAL A 48 4.37 11.72 -0.72
C VAL A 48 5.19 10.47 -0.38
N VAL A 49 6.51 10.61 -0.20
CA VAL A 49 7.40 9.48 0.12
C VAL A 49 7.01 8.83 1.46
N THR A 50 6.64 9.64 2.46
CA THR A 50 6.21 9.13 3.78
C THR A 50 4.90 8.37 3.66
N GLY A 51 3.92 8.89 2.93
CA GLY A 51 2.65 8.19 2.68
C GLY A 51 2.86 6.82 2.05
N LEU A 52 3.69 6.76 1.00
CA LEU A 52 4.07 5.51 0.33
C LEU A 52 4.80 4.54 1.28
N ALA A 53 5.72 5.04 2.10
CA ALA A 53 6.44 4.22 3.08
C ALA A 53 5.51 3.64 4.16
N LEU A 54 4.55 4.44 4.64
CA LEU A 54 3.54 4.00 5.60
C LEU A 54 2.63 2.94 4.97
N ASP A 55 2.17 3.18 3.76
CA ASP A 55 1.35 2.25 2.99
C ASP A 55 2.05 0.89 2.83
N MET A 56 3.33 0.89 2.44
CA MET A 56 4.16 -0.33 2.36
C MET A 56 4.40 -0.98 3.72
N ALA A 57 4.65 -0.18 4.77
CA ALA A 57 4.90 -0.69 6.12
C ALA A 57 3.66 -1.35 6.73
N PHE A 58 2.47 -0.83 6.44
CA PHE A 58 1.20 -1.32 6.98
C PHE A 58 0.44 -2.28 6.05
N ALA A 59 0.85 -2.44 4.79
CA ALA A 59 0.28 -3.41 3.85
C ALA A 59 0.20 -4.83 4.43
N LYS A 60 1.24 -5.24 5.17
CA LYS A 60 1.34 -6.58 5.80
C LYS A 60 0.45 -6.78 7.02
N THR A 61 -0.16 -5.72 7.56
CA THR A 61 -0.93 -5.79 8.82
C THR A 61 -2.39 -6.23 8.64
N LYS A 62 -2.88 -6.32 7.39
CA LYS A 62 -4.27 -6.78 7.11
C LYS A 62 -4.47 -8.28 7.28
N ALA A 63 -3.41 -9.08 7.40
CA ALA A 63 -3.49 -10.53 7.54
C ALA A 63 -3.74 -11.05 8.98
N CYS A 64 -3.83 -10.18 10.00
CA CYS A 64 -3.91 -10.64 11.40
C CYS A 64 -5.02 -9.96 12.20
N LYS A 65 -6.29 -10.04 11.74
CA LYS A 65 -7.47 -9.91 12.63
C LYS A 65 -8.64 -10.73 12.08
N GLN A 66 -8.54 -12.06 12.13
CA GLN A 66 -9.75 -12.85 12.35
C GLN A 66 -10.07 -12.70 13.84
N THR A 67 -11.01 -11.81 14.17
CA THR A 67 -11.65 -11.85 15.49
C THR A 67 -12.58 -13.04 15.46
N GLU A 68 -12.09 -14.19 15.94
CA GLU A 68 -12.93 -15.34 16.26
C GLU A 68 -13.99 -14.89 17.29
N HIS A 69 -15.25 -15.19 17.03
CA HIS A 69 -16.40 -14.91 17.88
C HIS A 69 -16.99 -16.23 18.39
#